data_AF-A0A210PUS6-F1
#
_entry.id   AF-A0A210PUS6-F1
#
_cell.length_a   1.000
_cell.length_b   1.000
_cell.length_c   1.000
_cell.angle_alpha   90.00
_cell.angle_beta   90.00
_cell.angle_gamma   90.00
#
_symmetry.space_group_name_H-M   'P 1'
#
loop_
_entity.id
_entity.type
_entity.pdbx_description
1 polymer ?
#
loop_
_entity_poly.entity_id
_entity_poly.type
_entity_poly.pdbx_seq_one_letter_code
_entity_poly.pdbx_strand_id
1 'polypeptide(L)'
;MNITQLPPFMINITQPAPFRINITQPAPFMINITQPAPFMMNLTQPAPFMMNLTQPAPFMMNLTQPAPFMINLTQPAPFIINPTQPTPFMINLTQPTPFMINLTQPAPFMINIKKLPPFMIKLTQLPPFRINF
;
A
#
# COMPACT_ATOMS: atom_id res chain seq x y z
N MET A 1 16.55 3.68 5.24
CA MET A 1 16.26 2.57 4.31
C MET A 1 17.18 1.43 4.67
N ASN A 2 16.66 0.22 4.91
CA ASN A 2 17.46 -0.98 5.17
C ASN A 2 17.01 -2.06 4.19
N ILE A 3 17.86 -2.44 3.25
CA ILE A 3 17.64 -3.53 2.30
C ILE A 3 18.83 -4.48 2.44
N THR A 4 18.57 -5.75 2.77
CA THR A 4 19.60 -6.74 3.07
C THR A 4 20.07 -7.56 1.86
N GLN A 5 19.37 -7.51 0.71
CA GLN A 5 19.76 -8.13 -0.59
C GLN A 5 19.14 -7.35 -1.78
N LEU A 6 19.74 -7.31 -2.98
CA LEU A 6 19.29 -6.38 -4.04
C LEU A 6 18.74 -7.09 -5.30
N PRO A 7 17.45 -7.49 -5.33
CA PRO A 7 16.71 -7.65 -6.59
C PRO A 7 16.50 -6.27 -7.25
N PRO A 8 16.08 -6.22 -8.53
CA PRO A 8 15.83 -4.95 -9.22
C PRO A 8 14.85 -4.06 -8.46
N PHE A 9 15.24 -2.81 -8.20
CA PHE A 9 14.38 -1.83 -7.55
C PHE A 9 14.49 -0.48 -8.21
N MET A 10 13.39 0.29 -8.15
CA MET A 10 13.36 1.69 -8.57
C MET A 10 12.54 2.51 -7.57
N ILE A 11 13.13 3.63 -7.13
CA ILE A 11 12.47 4.62 -6.28
C ILE A 11 12.65 5.98 -6.95
N ASN A 12 11.55 6.64 -7.30
CA ASN A 12 11.56 8.00 -7.82
C ASN A 12 10.78 8.92 -6.87
N ILE A 13 11.43 9.99 -6.40
CA ILE A 13 10.87 10.95 -5.45
C ILE A 13 11.20 12.36 -5.95
N THR A 14 10.18 13.18 -6.24
CA THR A 14 10.41 14.52 -6.84
C THR A 14 10.47 15.67 -5.82
N GLN A 15 10.03 15.49 -4.57
CA GLN A 15 10.20 16.47 -3.48
C GLN A 15 10.57 15.73 -2.18
N PRO A 16 11.34 16.30 -1.24
CA PRO A 16 11.76 15.57 -0.04
C PRO A 16 10.75 15.68 1.12
N ALA A 17 10.42 14.54 1.74
CA ALA A 17 9.80 14.46 3.07
C ALA A 17 10.30 13.19 3.80
N PRO A 18 10.16 13.08 5.13
CA PRO A 18 10.64 11.94 5.89
C PRO A 18 10.00 10.62 5.42
N PHE A 19 10.81 9.60 5.17
CA PHE A 19 10.28 8.27 4.87
C PHE A 19 11.07 7.14 5.51
N ARG A 20 10.38 6.04 5.79
CA ARG A 20 10.99 4.78 6.23
C ARG A 20 10.42 3.62 5.44
N ILE A 21 11.33 2.85 4.83
CA ILE A 21 11.04 1.60 4.16
C ILE A 21 11.94 0.53 4.80
N ASN A 22 11.31 -0.54 5.29
CA ASN A 22 11.98 -1.71 5.84
C ASN A 22 11.51 -2.96 5.08
N ILE A 23 12.45 -3.70 4.50
CA ILE A 23 12.18 -4.90 3.70
C ILE A 23 13.12 -6.02 4.14
N THR A 24 12.56 -7.12 4.64
CA THR A 24 13.35 -8.21 5.23
C THR A 24 13.81 -9.26 4.21
N GLN A 25 13.02 -9.52 3.16
CA GLN A 25 13.32 -10.51 2.10
C GLN A 25 12.90 -9.94 0.75
N PRO A 26 13.81 -9.27 0.03
CA PRO A 26 13.41 -8.38 -1.05
C PRO A 26 13.00 -9.14 -2.32
N ALA A 27 12.02 -8.58 -3.03
CA ALA A 27 11.60 -8.94 -4.39
C ALA A 27 11.57 -7.68 -5.27
N PRO A 28 11.42 -7.79 -6.61
CA PRO A 28 11.42 -6.62 -7.48
C PRO A 28 10.36 -5.58 -7.09
N PHE A 29 10.73 -4.30 -7.06
CA PHE A 29 9.77 -3.26 -6.68
C PHE A 29 9.96 -1.92 -7.39
N MET A 30 8.84 -1.20 -7.52
CA MET A 30 8.82 0.16 -8.04
C MET A 30 7.99 1.07 -7.13
N ILE A 31 8.57 2.22 -6.75
CA ILE A 31 7.91 3.25 -5.96
C ILE A 31 8.09 4.60 -6.65
N ASN A 32 6.99 5.26 -7.02
CA ASN A 32 7.00 6.64 -7.53
C ASN A 32 6.22 7.55 -6.59
N ILE A 33 6.83 8.67 -6.18
CA ILE A 33 6.23 9.63 -5.24
C ILE A 33 6.46 11.06 -5.72
N THR A 34 5.37 11.79 -5.99
CA THR A 34 5.47 13.13 -6.59
C THR A 34 5.57 14.28 -5.56
N GLN A 35 4.90 14.16 -4.42
CA GLN A 35 4.87 15.20 -3.37
C GLN A 35 4.72 14.55 -2.00
N PRO A 36 5.80 14.05 -1.38
CA PRO A 36 5.67 13.18 -0.23
C PRO A 36 5.23 13.91 1.03
N ALA A 37 4.45 13.21 1.84
CA ALA A 37 4.29 13.44 3.26
C ALA A 37 5.03 12.31 4.02
N PRO A 38 5.15 12.41 5.36
CA PRO A 38 5.74 11.35 6.16
C PRO A 38 5.13 9.97 5.87
N PHE A 39 5.95 8.99 5.47
CA PHE A 39 5.45 7.64 5.25
C PHE A 39 6.30 6.53 5.85
N MET A 40 5.62 5.45 6.22
CA MET A 40 6.24 4.23 6.72
C MET A 40 5.70 2.99 6.01
N MET A 41 6.62 2.16 5.53
CA MET A 41 6.33 0.88 4.91
C MET A 41 7.19 -0.21 5.54
N ASN A 42 6.54 -1.27 6.02
CA ASN A 42 7.19 -2.49 6.50
C ASN A 42 6.71 -3.69 5.69
N LEU A 43 7.62 -4.39 5.02
CA LEU A 43 7.34 -5.57 4.21
C LEU A 43 8.16 -6.77 4.68
N THR A 44 7.47 -7.83 5.08
CA THR A 44 8.11 -9.10 5.46
C THR A 44 7.80 -10.14 4.37
N GLN A 45 8.81 -10.58 3.62
CA GLN A 45 8.69 -11.53 2.49
C GLN A 45 7.84 -11.05 1.29
N PRO A 46 8.12 -9.86 0.71
CA PRO A 46 7.39 -9.39 -0.46
C PRO A 46 7.52 -10.28 -1.71
N ALA A 47 6.42 -10.37 -2.46
CA ALA A 47 6.42 -10.60 -3.90
C ALA A 47 6.59 -9.27 -4.67
N PRO A 48 6.66 -9.28 -6.03
CA PRO A 48 6.79 -8.05 -6.80
C PRO A 48 5.68 -7.04 -6.52
N PHE A 49 6.03 -5.76 -6.39
CA PHE A 49 5.05 -4.71 -6.12
C PHE A 49 5.30 -3.40 -6.83
N MET A 50 4.21 -2.65 -7.04
CA MET A 50 4.25 -1.28 -7.56
C MET A 50 3.41 -0.34 -6.70
N MET A 51 3.98 0.82 -6.40
CA MET A 51 3.32 1.90 -5.67
C MET A 51 3.49 3.23 -6.41
N ASN A 52 2.39 3.91 -6.72
CA ASN A 52 2.39 5.28 -7.22
C ASN A 52 1.59 6.18 -6.27
N LEU A 53 2.24 7.24 -5.78
CA LEU A 53 1.69 8.19 -4.82
C LEU A 53 1.81 9.63 -5.33
N THR A 54 0.67 10.30 -5.52
CA THR A 54 0.63 11.71 -5.89
C THR A 54 0.01 12.51 -4.76
N GLN A 55 0.76 13.47 -4.18
CA GLN A 55 0.32 14.28 -3.03
C GLN A 55 -0.17 13.47 -1.81
N PRO A 56 0.57 12.45 -1.31
CA PRO A 56 0.18 11.74 -0.10
C PRO A 56 0.07 12.66 1.14
N ALA A 57 -0.91 12.39 2.00
CA ALA A 57 -0.84 12.70 3.44
C ALA A 57 -0.08 11.59 4.19
N PRO A 58 0.18 11.73 5.51
CA PRO A 58 0.89 10.71 6.26
C PRO A 58 0.24 9.33 6.17
N PHE A 59 1.01 8.27 5.88
CA PHE A 59 0.47 6.92 5.78
C PHE A 59 1.37 5.85 6.37
N MET A 60 0.75 4.74 6.76
CA MET A 60 1.43 3.54 7.24
C MET A 60 0.94 2.28 6.53
N MET A 61 1.88 1.44 6.14
CA MET A 61 1.63 0.15 5.51
C MET A 61 2.45 -0.94 6.16
N ASN A 62 1.79 -2.00 6.62
CA ASN A 62 2.45 -3.20 7.13
C ASN A 62 1.92 -4.43 6.39
N LEU A 63 2.76 -5.09 5.60
CA LEU A 63 2.41 -6.31 4.87
C LEU A 63 3.28 -7.48 5.36
N THR A 64 2.63 -8.59 5.69
CA THR A 64 3.30 -9.85 6.05
C THR A 64 2.96 -10.93 5.02
N GLN A 65 3.98 -11.43 4.33
CA GLN A 65 3.92 -12.42 3.24
C GLN A 65 2.98 -12.01 2.09
N PRO A 66 3.15 -10.84 1.46
CA PRO A 66 2.24 -10.43 0.40
C PRO A 66 2.53 -11.14 -0.93
N ALA A 67 1.47 -11.58 -1.62
CA ALA A 67 1.48 -11.84 -3.05
C ALA A 67 1.60 -10.53 -3.86
N PRO A 68 1.76 -10.58 -5.20
CA PRO A 68 1.92 -9.38 -6.01
C PRO A 68 0.81 -8.35 -5.79
N PHE A 69 1.18 -7.08 -5.65
CA PHE A 69 0.20 -6.02 -5.38
C PHE A 69 0.50 -4.71 -6.11
N MET A 70 -0.56 -3.94 -6.32
CA MET A 70 -0.49 -2.61 -6.91
C MET A 70 -1.30 -1.60 -6.11
N ILE A 71 -0.68 -0.45 -5.83
CA ILE A 71 -1.31 0.65 -5.09
C ILE A 71 -1.13 1.95 -5.84
N ASN A 72 -2.25 2.59 -6.21
CA ASN A 72 -2.28 3.91 -6.85
C ASN A 72 -3.09 4.86 -5.98
N LEU A 73 -2.46 5.91 -5.45
CA LEU A 73 -3.09 6.88 -4.57
C LEU A 73 -2.88 8.31 -5.10
N THR A 74 -3.97 9.06 -5.21
CA THR A 74 -3.96 10.47 -5.59
C THR A 74 -4.66 11.30 -4.53
N GLN A 75 -3.94 12.24 -3.91
CA GLN A 75 -4.41 13.09 -2.81
C GLN A 75 -5.06 12.31 -1.65
N PRO A 76 -4.43 11.25 -1.11
CA PRO A 76 -5.02 10.54 0.02
C PRO A 76 -4.96 11.37 1.31
N ALA A 77 -6.02 11.32 2.12
CA ALA A 77 -5.95 11.65 3.55
C ALA A 77 -5.21 10.55 4.33
N PRO A 78 -4.89 10.75 5.63
CA PRO A 78 -4.16 9.74 6.40
C PRO A 78 -4.82 8.36 6.40
N PHE A 79 -4.04 7.31 6.19
CA PHE A 79 -4.58 5.95 6.13
C PHE A 79 -3.63 4.87 6.66
N ILE A 80 -4.21 3.72 7.00
CA ILE A 80 -3.50 2.53 7.46
C ILE A 80 -3.98 1.29 6.69
N ILE A 81 -3.03 0.49 6.19
CA ILE A 81 -3.29 -0.79 5.51
C ILE A 81 -2.46 -1.90 6.18
N ASN A 82 -3.14 -2.88 6.79
CA ASN A 82 -2.50 -4.04 7.45
C ASN A 82 -3.11 -5.40 7.04
N PRO A 83 -2.85 -5.90 5.82
CA PRO A 83 -3.17 -7.26 5.46
C PRO A 83 -2.14 -8.28 5.97
N THR A 84 -2.65 -9.42 6.44
CA THR A 84 -1.83 -10.59 6.82
C THR A 84 -2.09 -11.73 5.84
N GLN A 85 -1.03 -12.28 5.23
CA GLN A 85 -1.10 -13.32 4.17
C GLN A 85 -2.03 -12.97 3.00
N PRO A 86 -1.90 -11.79 2.36
CA PRO A 86 -2.77 -11.46 1.25
C PRO A 86 -2.41 -12.24 -0.01
N THR A 87 -3.44 -12.71 -0.71
CA THR A 87 -3.39 -13.04 -2.14
C THR A 87 -3.30 -11.76 -2.99
N PRO A 88 -3.14 -11.84 -4.34
CA PRO A 88 -2.93 -10.65 -5.15
C PRO A 88 -4.04 -9.60 -4.98
N PHE A 89 -3.65 -8.33 -4.85
CA PHE A 89 -4.60 -7.25 -4.63
C PHE A 89 -4.27 -5.96 -5.36
N MET A 90 -5.30 -5.15 -5.60
CA MET A 90 -5.18 -3.83 -6.19
C MET A 90 -5.98 -2.80 -5.38
N ILE A 91 -5.34 -1.67 -5.08
CA ILE A 91 -5.98 -0.53 -4.41
C ILE A 91 -5.79 0.71 -5.28
N ASN A 92 -6.89 1.33 -5.69
CA ASN A 92 -6.90 2.60 -6.40
C ASN A 92 -7.76 3.61 -5.63
N LEU A 93 -7.14 4.67 -5.10
CA LEU A 93 -7.86 5.69 -4.34
C LEU A 93 -7.57 7.08 -4.91
N THR A 94 -8.62 7.84 -5.14
CA THR A 94 -8.57 9.26 -5.50
C THR A 94 -9.30 10.04 -4.42
N GLN A 95 -8.68 11.06 -3.82
CA GLN A 95 -9.27 11.90 -2.77
C GLN A 95 -10.04 11.14 -1.65
N PRO A 96 -9.52 10.02 -1.10
CA PRO A 96 -10.17 9.39 0.05
C PRO A 96 -10.09 10.31 1.27
N THR A 97 -11.12 10.27 2.10
CA THR A 97 -11.04 10.74 3.50
C THR A 97 -10.27 9.72 4.36
N PRO A 98 -9.91 10.03 5.62
CA PRO A 98 -9.15 9.09 6.44
C PRO A 98 -9.80 7.71 6.54
N PHE A 99 -9.01 6.65 6.37
CA PHE A 99 -9.54 5.28 6.40
C PHE A 99 -8.56 4.27 6.96
N MET A 100 -9.08 3.12 7.37
CA MET A 100 -8.28 1.97 7.82
C MET A 100 -8.78 0.68 7.19
N ILE A 101 -7.85 -0.11 6.65
CA ILE A 101 -8.10 -1.45 6.09
C ILE A 101 -7.27 -2.47 6.86
N ASN A 102 -7.96 -3.37 7.56
CA ASN A 102 -7.35 -4.53 8.22
C ASN A 102 -7.95 -5.81 7.63
N LEU A 103 -7.10 -6.64 7.05
CA LEU A 103 -7.51 -7.88 6.36
C LEU A 103 -6.69 -9.07 6.88
N THR A 104 -7.35 -10.18 7.16
CA THR A 104 -6.67 -11.44 7.52
C THR A 104 -7.07 -12.51 6.52
N GLN A 105 -6.07 -13.07 5.82
CA GLN A 105 -6.24 -14.09 4.77
C GLN A 105 -7.30 -13.71 3.70
N PRO A 106 -7.21 -12.54 3.06
CA PRO A 106 -8.13 -12.21 1.98
C PRO A 106 -7.86 -13.08 0.74
N ALA A 107 -8.92 -13.53 0.07
CA ALA A 107 -8.85 -13.92 -1.34
C ALA A 107 -8.59 -12.67 -2.22
N PRO A 108 -8.29 -12.85 -3.52
CA PRO A 108 -7.88 -11.73 -4.36
C PRO A 108 -8.93 -10.62 -4.36
N PHE A 109 -8.49 -9.37 -4.19
CA PHE A 109 -9.43 -8.26 -4.04
C PHE A 109 -9.02 -7.01 -4.78
N MET A 110 -10.02 -6.19 -5.10
CA MET A 110 -9.84 -4.88 -5.69
C MET A 110 -10.66 -3.84 -4.93
N ILE A 111 -10.02 -2.74 -4.54
CA ILE A 111 -10.68 -1.59 -3.94
C ILE A 111 -10.46 -0.38 -4.85
N ASN A 112 -11.55 0.23 -5.29
CA ASN A 112 -11.54 1.47 -6.03
C ASN A 112 -12.42 2.50 -5.31
N ILE A 113 -11.84 3.61 -4.86
CA ILE A 113 -12.58 4.64 -4.11
C ILE A 113 -12.24 6.00 -4.70
N LYS A 114 -13.28 6.74 -5.11
CA LYS A 114 -13.14 8.12 -5.62
C LYS A 114 -13.50 9.19 -4.61
N LYS A 115 -14.48 8.92 -3.74
CA LYS A 115 -14.90 9.86 -2.68
C LYS A 115 -15.84 9.16 -1.70
N LEU A 116 -15.46 9.14 -0.43
CA LEU A 116 -16.28 8.61 0.67
C LEU A 116 -16.04 9.44 1.94
N PRO A 117 -16.99 9.48 2.90
CA PRO A 117 -16.69 9.88 4.27
C PRO A 117 -15.72 8.88 4.93
N PRO A 118 -15.11 9.22 6.08
CA PRO A 118 -14.16 8.33 6.75
C PRO A 118 -14.77 6.95 6.95
N PHE A 119 -14.00 5.90 6.64
CA PHE A 119 -14.50 4.53 6.70
C PHE A 119 -13.48 3.57 7.28
N MET A 120 -13.96 2.45 7.81
CA MET A 120 -13.13 1.36 8.30
C MET A 120 -13.59 0.06 7.64
N ILE A 121 -12.64 -0.66 7.07
CA ILE A 121 -12.85 -2.03 6.58
C ILE A 121 -12.05 -2.96 7.49
N LYS A 122 -12.76 -3.85 8.18
CA LYS A 122 -12.15 -4.96 8.92
C LYS A 122 -12.81 -6.25 8.45
N LEU A 123 -12.06 -7.09 7.76
CA LEU A 123 -12.59 -8.33 7.19
C LEU A 123 -11.65 -9.50 7.49
N THR A 124 -12.25 -10.66 7.75
CA THR A 124 -11.55 -11.92 8.01
C THR A 124 -12.11 -12.95 7.05
N GLN A 125 -11.28 -13.50 6.16
CA GLN A 125 -11.62 -14.56 5.21
C GLN A 125 -12.87 -14.32 4.35
N LEU A 126 -12.66 -13.97 3.07
CA LEU A 126 -13.71 -13.78 2.07
C LEU A 126 -13.35 -14.47 0.76
N PRO A 127 -14.34 -14.83 -0.08
CA PRO A 127 -14.11 -15.10 -1.49
C PRO A 127 -13.60 -13.83 -2.20
N PRO A 128 -13.10 -13.93 -3.45
CA PRO A 128 -12.65 -12.77 -4.19
C PRO A 128 -13.72 -11.67 -4.21
N PHE A 129 -13.32 -10.43 -3.93
CA PHE A 129 -14.28 -9.33 -3.81
C PHE A 129 -13.79 -8.04 -4.47
N ARG A 130 -14.75 -7.21 -4.85
CA ARG A 130 -14.48 -5.88 -5.39
C ARG A 130 -15.32 -4.85 -4.68
N ILE A 131 -14.66 -3.81 -4.21
CA ILE A 131 -15.26 -2.63 -3.62
C ILE A 131 -15.11 -1.48 -4.61
N ASN A 132 -16.22 -0.85 -5.00
CA ASN A 132 -16.20 0.38 -5.79
C ASN A 132 -17.07 1.41 -5.10
N PHE A 133 -16.51 2.59 -4.85
CA PHE A 133 -17.22 3.75 -4.32
C PHE A 133 -16.79 5.03 -5.05
#